data_AF-A0A9D5MK72-F1
#
_entry.id   AF-A0A9D5MK72-F1
#
_cell.length_a   1.000
_cell.length_b   1.000
_cell.length_c   1.000
_cell.angle_alpha   90.00
_cell.angle_beta   90.00
_cell.angle_gamma   90.00
#
_symmetry.space_group_name_H-M   'P 1'
#
loop_
_entity.id
_entity.type
_entity.pdbx_description
1 polymer ?
#
loop_
_entity_poly.entity_id
_entity_poly.type
_entity_poly.pdbx_seq_one_letter_code
_entity_poly.pdbx_strand_id
1 'polypeptide(L)'
;MILGINQTSSVKVNRFEISKDNQVIYTADAPWGPIHLKEFHLMDAQGNMIYTTKYAIAQNMVSQFLPYNYLFTGDQEFERYGVVDMAGNEVGAFYLEKTAILKAQICLEYFGKLIVGYRRVLGTMEYVTFYDGETVVGQLTKSNRVIADNKDNYMIHFVDGYESLEAVLAFFVIYYDYRYYNNTAEAHKGVKYVYKKNYDRNIDKYDPDFIRRNFGEEETARMDAFFEESVKKANPMNMKVFWIIFGSCWAVGIIITLIVLFATGVLYLPFIW
;
A
#
# COMPACT_ATOMS: atom_id res chain seq x y z
N MET A 1 -16.23 -6.02 -12.69
CA MET A 1 -16.12 -5.60 -11.25
C MET A 1 -14.98 -4.58 -11.03
N ILE A 2 -15.23 -3.51 -10.25
CA ILE A 2 -14.23 -2.48 -9.93
C ILE A 2 -14.29 -2.13 -8.43
N LEU A 3 -13.14 -2.13 -7.75
CA LEU A 3 -13.01 -1.78 -6.33
C LEU A 3 -11.99 -0.66 -6.14
N GLY A 4 -12.35 0.36 -5.36
CA GLY A 4 -11.42 1.37 -4.85
C GLY A 4 -11.02 1.04 -3.41
N ILE A 5 -9.73 1.09 -3.10
CA ILE A 5 -9.22 0.80 -1.76
C ILE A 5 -8.40 2.00 -1.30
N ASN A 6 -8.79 2.60 -0.18
CA ASN A 6 -8.09 3.75 0.39
C ASN A 6 -7.63 3.40 1.81
N GLN A 7 -6.35 3.59 2.09
CA GLN A 7 -5.87 3.52 3.46
C GLN A 7 -6.33 4.76 4.22
N THR A 8 -7.14 4.58 5.27
CA THR A 8 -7.65 5.68 6.08
C THR A 8 -6.80 5.97 7.30
N SER A 9 -6.06 4.98 7.80
CA SER A 9 -5.11 5.12 8.91
C SER A 9 -3.82 4.34 8.66
N SER A 10 -2.69 4.92 9.05
CA SER A 10 -1.34 4.33 9.06
C SER A 10 -0.68 4.40 10.46
N VAL A 11 -1.43 4.86 11.47
CA VAL A 11 -0.94 5.11 12.84
C VAL A 11 -1.55 4.09 13.79
N LYS A 12 -0.71 3.32 14.50
CA LYS A 12 -1.07 2.22 15.43
C LYS A 12 -1.73 0.99 14.81
N VAL A 13 -2.53 1.15 13.76
CA VAL A 13 -3.14 0.10 12.93
C VAL A 13 -3.23 0.65 11.51
N ASN A 14 -2.95 -0.21 10.52
CA ASN A 14 -3.19 0.10 9.12
C ASN A 14 -4.66 -0.22 8.82
N ARG A 15 -5.48 0.79 8.55
CA ARG A 15 -6.91 0.63 8.25
C ARG A 15 -7.21 1.04 6.83
N PHE A 16 -8.07 0.27 6.17
CA PHE A 16 -8.48 0.45 4.80
C PHE A 16 -9.99 0.47 4.68
N GLU A 17 -10.48 1.33 3.80
CA GLU A 17 -11.87 1.33 3.33
C GLU A 17 -11.89 0.83 1.89
N ILE A 18 -12.74 -0.15 1.63
CA ILE A 18 -12.94 -0.72 0.29
C ILE A 18 -14.32 -0.29 -0.20
N SER A 19 -14.33 0.42 -1.32
CA SER A 19 -15.53 0.94 -1.96
C SER A 19 -15.79 0.31 -3.32
N LYS A 20 -17.07 0.16 -3.62
CA LYS A 20 -17.61 -0.23 -4.92
C LYS A 20 -18.72 0.74 -5.26
N ASP A 21 -18.71 1.30 -6.47
CA ASP A 21 -19.70 2.29 -6.91
C ASP A 21 -19.88 3.46 -5.91
N ASN A 22 -18.76 3.94 -5.35
CA ASN A 22 -18.68 5.00 -4.32
C ASN A 22 -19.35 4.68 -2.97
N GLN A 23 -19.69 3.42 -2.71
CA GLN A 23 -20.19 2.96 -1.41
C GLN A 23 -19.13 2.09 -0.74
N VAL A 24 -18.84 2.35 0.55
CA VAL A 24 -17.96 1.49 1.34
C VAL A 24 -18.67 0.18 1.63
N ILE A 25 -18.13 -0.91 1.11
CA ILE A 25 -18.70 -2.26 1.25
C ILE A 25 -17.93 -3.10 2.26
N TYR A 26 -16.63 -2.81 2.45
CA TYR A 26 -15.79 -3.47 3.43
C TYR A 26 -14.87 -2.50 4.15
N THR A 27 -14.45 -2.89 5.34
CA THR A 27 -13.31 -2.29 6.04
C THR A 27 -12.29 -3.36 6.35
N ALA A 28 -11.01 -3.01 6.36
CA ALA A 28 -9.97 -3.96 6.68
C ALA A 28 -8.92 -3.36 7.60
N ASP A 29 -8.39 -4.19 8.49
CA ASP A 29 -7.32 -3.83 9.42
C ASP A 29 -6.12 -4.75 9.22
N ALA A 30 -4.93 -4.15 9.21
CA ALA A 30 -3.65 -4.84 9.21
C ALA A 30 -2.79 -4.37 10.40
N PRO A 31 -1.98 -5.29 10.96
CA PRO A 31 -1.22 -5.06 12.17
C PRO A 31 -0.10 -4.06 11.92
N TRP A 32 0.22 -3.29 12.95
CA TRP A 32 1.27 -2.29 12.92
C TRP A 32 2.58 -2.84 13.47
N GLY A 33 3.63 -2.79 12.65
CA GLY A 33 4.99 -3.16 13.01
C GLY A 33 5.31 -4.66 12.85
N PRO A 34 6.60 -5.02 12.93
CA PRO A 34 7.07 -6.37 12.58
C PRO A 34 6.88 -7.41 13.69
N ILE A 35 6.39 -7.01 14.87
CA ILE A 35 6.75 -7.70 16.10
C ILE A 35 5.81 -8.86 16.46
N HIS A 36 4.47 -8.77 16.56
CA HIS A 36 3.73 -9.94 17.14
C HIS A 36 2.33 -10.32 16.64
N LEU A 37 1.73 -9.68 15.65
CA LEU A 37 0.48 -10.17 15.05
C LEU A 37 0.61 -10.06 13.54
N LYS A 38 0.60 -11.19 12.82
CA LYS A 38 0.57 -11.26 11.34
C LYS A 38 -0.83 -11.66 10.91
N GLU A 39 -1.82 -10.98 11.46
CA GLU A 39 -3.22 -11.28 11.28
C GLU A 39 -3.91 -10.04 10.72
N PHE A 40 -4.50 -10.19 9.54
CA PHE A 40 -5.33 -9.18 8.90
C PHE A 40 -6.79 -9.52 9.15
N HIS A 41 -7.65 -8.52 9.16
CA HIS A 41 -9.09 -8.71 9.30
C HIS A 41 -9.82 -8.00 8.17
N LEU A 42 -10.80 -8.66 7.57
CA LEU A 42 -11.78 -8.06 6.66
C LEU A 42 -13.13 -8.06 7.36
N MET A 43 -13.82 -6.93 7.31
CA MET A 43 -15.14 -6.74 7.90
C MET A 43 -16.13 -6.19 6.86
N ASP A 44 -17.41 -6.53 7.01
CA ASP A 44 -18.49 -5.94 6.22
C ASP A 44 -18.74 -4.46 6.60
N ALA A 45 -19.69 -3.82 5.89
CA ALA A 45 -20.09 -2.45 6.17
C ALA A 45 -20.74 -2.25 7.56
N GLN A 46 -21.17 -3.34 8.22
CA GLN A 46 -21.73 -3.32 9.57
C GLN A 46 -20.66 -3.58 10.65
N GLY A 47 -19.42 -3.87 10.26
CA GLY A 47 -18.32 -4.20 11.16
C GLY A 47 -18.27 -5.66 11.60
N ASN A 48 -19.04 -6.56 10.97
CA ASN A 48 -18.91 -7.99 11.22
C ASN A 48 -17.71 -8.53 10.46
N MET A 49 -16.88 -9.32 11.13
CA MET A 49 -15.75 -9.97 10.49
C MET A 49 -16.23 -10.98 9.43
N ILE A 50 -15.57 -10.98 8.28
CA ILE A 50 -15.80 -11.89 7.16
C ILE A 50 -14.64 -12.88 7.07
N TYR A 51 -13.42 -12.36 7.06
CA TYR A 51 -12.19 -13.13 6.96
C TYR A 51 -11.14 -12.66 7.95
N THR A 52 -10.31 -13.61 8.37
CA THR A 52 -9.02 -13.35 9.02
C THR A 52 -7.90 -14.08 8.29
N THR A 53 -6.64 -13.71 8.53
CA THR A 53 -5.50 -14.49 8.01
C THR A 53 -4.76 -15.26 9.08
N LYS A 54 -4.33 -16.48 8.76
CA LYS A 54 -3.44 -17.28 9.58
C LYS A 54 -2.06 -17.41 8.93
N TYR A 55 -1.05 -16.84 9.57
CA TYR A 55 0.33 -16.93 9.08
C TYR A 55 0.90 -18.36 9.27
N ALA A 56 1.38 -18.97 8.19
CA ALA A 56 1.95 -20.32 8.21
C ALA A 56 3.38 -20.34 8.80
N ILE A 57 3.50 -20.21 10.14
CA ILE A 57 4.79 -20.02 10.84
C ILE A 57 5.85 -21.04 10.40
N ALA A 58 5.54 -22.33 10.47
CA ALA A 58 6.51 -23.40 10.19
C ALA A 58 7.01 -23.37 8.74
N GLN A 59 6.09 -23.31 7.77
CA GLN A 59 6.42 -23.26 6.34
C GLN A 59 7.22 -22.00 6.01
N ASN A 60 6.79 -20.85 6.51
CA ASN A 60 7.48 -19.58 6.27
C ASN A 60 8.87 -19.55 6.91
N MET A 61 9.07 -20.18 8.08
CA MET A 61 10.39 -20.27 8.71
C MET A 61 11.35 -21.13 7.88
N VAL A 62 10.88 -22.25 7.34
CA VAL A 62 11.68 -23.09 6.43
C VAL A 62 12.08 -22.30 5.19
N SER A 63 11.13 -21.58 4.58
CA SER A 63 11.41 -20.80 3.38
C SER A 63 12.36 -19.63 3.64
N GLN A 64 12.30 -19.01 4.82
CA GLN A 64 13.24 -17.97 5.23
C GLN A 64 14.64 -18.52 5.52
N PHE A 65 14.74 -19.73 6.08
CA PHE A 65 16.02 -20.37 6.37
C PHE A 65 16.73 -20.88 5.11
N LEU A 66 15.97 -21.35 4.12
CA LEU A 66 16.48 -21.83 2.83
C LEU A 66 15.91 -21.00 1.66
N PRO A 67 16.33 -19.72 1.50
CA PRO A 67 15.68 -18.79 0.57
C PRO A 67 15.92 -19.07 -0.92
N TYR A 68 16.74 -20.08 -1.26
CA TYR A 68 17.08 -20.49 -2.63
C TYR A 68 16.67 -21.94 -2.93
N ASN A 69 15.82 -22.55 -2.10
CA ASN A 69 15.43 -23.94 -2.28
C ASN A 69 14.74 -24.18 -3.64
N TYR A 70 14.03 -23.17 -4.16
CA TYR A 70 13.45 -23.20 -5.52
C TYR A 70 14.43 -23.53 -6.64
N LEU A 71 15.74 -23.28 -6.47
CA LEU A 71 16.75 -23.65 -7.47
C LEU A 71 16.93 -25.18 -7.58
N PHE A 72 16.52 -25.91 -6.55
CA PHE A 72 16.61 -27.37 -6.47
C PHE A 72 15.24 -28.05 -6.57
N THR A 73 14.19 -27.44 -6.01
CA THR A 73 12.81 -27.99 -6.02
C THR A 73 11.99 -27.55 -7.23
N GLY A 74 12.39 -26.49 -7.92
CA GLY A 74 11.67 -25.90 -9.06
C GLY A 74 10.74 -24.74 -8.67
N ASP A 75 10.22 -24.78 -7.45
CA ASP A 75 9.37 -23.75 -6.86
C ASP A 75 9.59 -23.60 -5.35
N GLN A 76 9.15 -22.48 -4.80
CA GLN A 76 9.15 -22.24 -3.37
C GLN A 76 8.18 -21.12 -2.99
N GLU A 77 7.32 -21.41 -2.01
CA GLU A 77 6.40 -20.44 -1.43
C GLU A 77 7.07 -19.60 -0.34
N PHE A 78 6.73 -18.32 -0.29
CA PHE A 78 7.21 -17.36 0.69
C PHE A 78 6.03 -16.57 1.25
N GLU A 79 6.06 -16.38 2.58
CA GLU A 79 5.09 -15.56 3.30
C GLU A 79 3.65 -15.97 2.98
N ARG A 80 3.34 -17.24 3.22
CA ARG A 80 2.01 -17.81 3.10
C ARG A 80 1.12 -17.41 4.26
N TYR A 81 -0.05 -16.87 3.92
CA TYR A 81 -1.14 -16.53 4.81
C TYR A 81 -2.38 -17.29 4.36
N GLY A 82 -2.88 -18.20 5.19
CA GLY A 82 -4.17 -18.85 4.97
C GLY A 82 -5.31 -17.86 5.22
N VAL A 83 -6.32 -17.83 4.36
CA VAL A 83 -7.56 -17.05 4.54
C VAL A 83 -8.55 -17.92 5.28
N VAL A 84 -9.02 -17.46 6.44
CA VAL A 84 -9.88 -18.20 7.35
C VAL A 84 -11.23 -17.50 7.45
N ASP A 85 -12.31 -18.28 7.30
CA ASP A 85 -13.68 -17.80 7.46
C ASP A 85 -14.09 -17.70 8.95
N MET A 86 -15.30 -17.20 9.20
CA MET A 86 -15.85 -17.07 10.55
C MET A 86 -16.13 -18.40 11.27
N ALA A 87 -16.18 -19.51 10.53
CA ALA A 87 -16.30 -20.84 11.09
C ALA A 87 -14.93 -21.46 11.45
N GLY A 88 -13.83 -20.75 11.15
CA GLY A 88 -12.46 -21.21 11.40
C GLY A 88 -11.90 -22.11 10.31
N ASN A 89 -12.58 -22.23 9.16
CA ASN A 89 -12.10 -23.03 8.03
C ASN A 89 -11.15 -22.20 7.17
N GLU A 90 -10.04 -22.81 6.74
CA GLU A 90 -9.18 -22.21 5.71
C GLU A 90 -9.87 -22.37 4.35
N VAL A 91 -10.30 -21.24 3.77
CA VAL A 91 -11.03 -21.17 2.50
C VAL A 91 -10.14 -20.77 1.33
N GLY A 92 -8.90 -20.37 1.61
CA GLY A 92 -7.95 -19.88 0.61
C GLY A 92 -6.60 -19.52 1.20
N ALA A 93 -5.73 -18.92 0.39
CA ALA A 93 -4.43 -18.45 0.83
C ALA A 93 -3.82 -17.39 -0.10
N PHE A 94 -2.96 -16.56 0.47
CA PHE A 94 -2.10 -15.63 -0.25
C PHE A 94 -0.63 -15.98 0.00
N TYR A 95 0.16 -16.04 -1.06
CA TYR A 95 1.61 -16.26 -0.95
C TYR A 95 2.36 -15.74 -2.16
N LEU A 96 3.67 -15.61 -2.02
CA LEU A 96 4.57 -15.37 -3.14
C LEU A 96 5.25 -16.68 -3.52
N GLU A 97 5.18 -17.07 -4.77
CA GLU A 97 5.93 -18.20 -5.29
C GLU A 97 7.13 -17.72 -6.10
N LYS A 98 8.30 -18.33 -5.88
CA LYS A 98 9.48 -18.14 -6.72
C LYS A 98 9.83 -19.43 -7.42
N THR A 99 10.04 -19.36 -8.73
CA THR A 99 10.41 -20.50 -9.56
C THR A 99 11.82 -20.35 -10.15
N ALA A 100 12.36 -19.14 -10.21
CA ALA A 100 13.73 -18.89 -10.62
C ALA A 100 14.25 -17.55 -10.08
N ILE A 101 15.53 -17.29 -10.31
CA ILE A 101 16.15 -15.98 -10.05
C ILE A 101 15.37 -14.91 -10.81
N LEU A 102 14.87 -13.93 -10.06
CA LEU A 102 14.03 -12.83 -10.56
C LEU A 102 12.75 -13.29 -11.27
N LYS A 103 12.24 -14.50 -10.98
CA LYS A 103 10.90 -14.92 -11.38
C LYS A 103 10.07 -15.17 -10.13
N ALA A 104 9.15 -14.26 -9.87
CA ALA A 104 8.19 -14.41 -8.81
C ALA A 104 6.77 -14.20 -9.35
N GLN A 105 5.82 -14.85 -8.69
CA GLN A 105 4.40 -14.66 -8.93
C GLN A 105 3.66 -14.64 -7.60
N ILE A 106 2.58 -13.88 -7.54
CA ILE A 106 1.75 -13.76 -6.35
C ILE A 106 0.56 -14.70 -6.55
N CYS A 107 0.34 -15.60 -5.61
CA CYS A 107 -0.72 -16.60 -5.71
C CYS A 107 -1.87 -16.23 -4.78
N LEU A 108 -3.08 -16.29 -5.33
CA LEU A 108 -4.36 -16.13 -4.66
C LEU A 108 -5.16 -17.43 -4.83
N GLU A 109 -5.23 -18.22 -3.77
CA GLU A 109 -6.05 -19.43 -3.70
C GLU A 109 -7.36 -19.11 -3.00
N TYR A 110 -8.48 -19.57 -3.55
CA TYR A 110 -9.80 -19.44 -2.92
C TYR A 110 -10.77 -20.51 -3.43
N PHE A 111 -11.32 -21.32 -2.54
CA PHE A 111 -12.22 -22.45 -2.84
C PHE A 111 -11.76 -23.32 -4.04
N GLY A 112 -10.47 -23.67 -4.07
CA GLY A 112 -9.88 -24.51 -5.13
C GLY A 112 -9.59 -23.78 -6.45
N LYS A 113 -9.90 -22.48 -6.55
CA LYS A 113 -9.49 -21.63 -7.66
C LYS A 113 -8.15 -20.96 -7.36
N LEU A 114 -7.25 -20.94 -8.33
CA LEU A 114 -5.96 -20.27 -8.25
C LEU A 114 -5.93 -19.10 -9.24
N ILE A 115 -5.70 -17.89 -8.73
CA ILE A 115 -5.43 -16.68 -9.51
C ILE A 115 -3.97 -16.30 -9.30
N VAL A 116 -3.25 -16.05 -10.39
CA VAL A 116 -1.83 -15.73 -10.36
C VAL A 116 -1.60 -14.28 -10.77
N GLY A 117 -0.91 -13.51 -9.94
CA GLY A 117 -0.59 -12.11 -10.15
C GLY A 117 0.87 -11.88 -10.52
N TYR A 118 1.11 -11.09 -11.56
CA TYR A 118 2.46 -10.66 -11.96
C TYR A 118 2.63 -9.16 -11.77
N ARG A 119 3.66 -8.80 -10.99
CA ARG A 119 3.92 -7.42 -10.60
C ARG A 119 4.77 -6.69 -11.64
N ARG A 120 4.38 -5.46 -11.97
CA ARG A 120 5.12 -4.55 -12.85
C ARG A 120 5.16 -3.14 -12.27
N VAL A 121 6.36 -2.57 -12.15
CA VAL A 121 6.53 -1.18 -11.70
C VAL A 121 7.03 -0.33 -12.86
N LEU A 122 6.29 0.74 -13.19
CA LEU A 122 6.60 1.70 -14.24
C LEU A 122 6.61 3.11 -13.66
N GLY A 123 7.79 3.55 -13.22
CA GLY A 123 8.01 4.88 -12.67
C GLY A 123 7.27 5.10 -11.36
N THR A 124 6.20 5.89 -11.42
CA THR A 124 5.35 6.22 -10.25
C THR A 124 4.08 5.37 -10.19
N MET A 125 3.87 4.45 -11.13
CA MET A 125 2.73 3.55 -11.13
C MET A 125 3.21 2.11 -10.96
N GLU A 126 2.34 1.33 -10.34
CA GLU A 126 2.57 -0.07 -10.10
C GLU A 126 1.31 -0.86 -10.42
N TYR A 127 1.53 -2.01 -11.03
CA TYR A 127 0.49 -2.86 -11.57
C TYR A 127 0.71 -4.30 -11.10
N VAL A 128 -0.37 -5.02 -10.83
CA VAL A 128 -0.36 -6.48 -10.75
C VAL A 128 -1.40 -6.98 -11.74
N THR A 129 -0.96 -7.68 -12.77
CA THR A 129 -1.86 -8.30 -13.75
C THR A 129 -2.22 -9.70 -13.26
N PHE A 130 -3.52 -9.98 -13.12
CA PHE A 130 -4.05 -11.23 -12.62
C PHE A 130 -4.47 -12.17 -13.75
N TYR A 131 -4.14 -13.44 -13.59
CA TYR A 131 -4.39 -14.51 -14.53
C TYR A 131 -5.20 -15.63 -13.89
N ASP A 132 -6.16 -16.15 -14.64
CA ASP A 132 -6.84 -17.43 -14.39
C ASP A 132 -6.37 -18.40 -15.49
N GLY A 133 -5.44 -19.28 -15.13
CA GLY A 133 -4.66 -20.04 -16.11
C GLY A 133 -3.87 -19.12 -17.06
N GLU A 134 -4.20 -19.16 -18.35
CA GLU A 134 -3.54 -18.33 -19.38
C GLU A 134 -4.28 -17.03 -19.68
N THR A 135 -5.47 -16.82 -19.11
CA THR A 135 -6.32 -15.67 -19.42
C THR A 135 -6.09 -14.54 -18.43
N VAL A 136 -5.90 -13.31 -18.91
CA VAL A 136 -5.89 -12.13 -18.05
C VAL A 136 -7.31 -11.81 -17.60
N VAL A 137 -7.52 -11.75 -16.29
CA VAL A 137 -8.85 -11.58 -15.68
C VAL A 137 -8.97 -10.33 -14.84
N GLY A 138 -7.85 -9.71 -14.48
CA GLY A 138 -7.87 -8.48 -13.71
C GLY A 138 -6.55 -7.74 -13.66
N GLN A 139 -6.61 -6.54 -13.08
CA GLN A 139 -5.45 -5.72 -12.80
C GLN A 139 -5.65 -4.97 -11.47
N LEU A 140 -4.66 -5.04 -10.59
CA LEU A 140 -4.48 -4.10 -9.49
C LEU A 140 -3.62 -2.95 -9.99
N THR A 141 -4.04 -1.72 -9.74
CA THR A 141 -3.27 -0.51 -10.00
C THR A 141 -3.03 0.24 -8.69
N LYS A 142 -1.80 0.68 -8.48
CA LYS A 142 -1.39 1.52 -7.36
C LYS A 142 -0.57 2.70 -7.86
N SER A 143 -0.88 3.88 -7.36
CA SER A 143 0.02 5.02 -7.49
C SER A 143 1.08 4.99 -6.38
N ASN A 144 2.35 5.01 -6.79
CA ASN A 144 3.50 5.34 -5.94
C ASN A 144 3.84 6.85 -6.00
N ARG A 145 3.06 7.64 -6.74
CA ARG A 145 3.37 9.05 -7.04
C ARG A 145 3.29 9.92 -5.80
N VAL A 146 2.30 9.71 -4.95
CA VAL A 146 2.06 10.52 -3.75
C VAL A 146 1.52 9.66 -2.63
N ILE A 147 2.37 9.47 -1.64
CA ILE A 147 1.98 8.94 -0.33
C ILE A 147 1.59 10.17 0.52
N ALA A 148 0.29 10.39 0.68
CA ALA A 148 -0.28 11.48 1.48
C ALA A 148 -0.40 11.03 2.92
N ASP A 149 0.28 11.69 3.87
CA ASP A 149 0.22 11.28 5.29
C ASP A 149 0.55 9.78 5.51
N ASN A 150 1.38 9.22 4.64
CA ASN A 150 1.73 7.80 4.68
C ASN A 150 0.58 6.82 4.36
N LYS A 151 -0.40 7.25 3.57
CA LYS A 151 -1.56 6.45 3.15
C LYS A 151 -1.47 6.05 1.69
N ASP A 152 -1.70 4.76 1.43
CA ASP A 152 -1.72 4.19 0.08
C ASP A 152 -3.15 4.06 -0.47
N ASN A 153 -3.28 4.16 -1.80
CA ASN A 153 -4.54 3.99 -2.52
C ASN A 153 -4.35 3.01 -3.68
N TYR A 154 -5.36 2.19 -3.91
CA TYR A 154 -5.37 1.13 -4.89
C TYR A 154 -6.70 1.09 -5.65
N MET A 155 -6.66 0.60 -6.88
CA MET A 155 -7.85 0.20 -7.63
C MET A 155 -7.68 -1.21 -8.17
N ILE A 156 -8.71 -2.04 -8.02
CA ILE A 156 -8.80 -3.35 -8.64
C ILE A 156 -9.85 -3.31 -9.74
N HIS A 157 -9.49 -3.83 -10.91
CA HIS A 157 -10.38 -4.08 -12.03
C HIS A 157 -10.37 -5.58 -12.34
N PHE A 158 -11.52 -6.24 -12.30
CA PHE A 158 -11.70 -7.64 -12.73
C PHE A 158 -12.83 -7.72 -13.75
N VAL A 159 -12.65 -8.55 -14.79
CA VAL A 159 -13.70 -8.82 -15.76
C VAL A 159 -14.91 -9.49 -15.08
N ASP A 160 -16.05 -9.46 -15.75
CA ASP A 160 -17.28 -10.05 -15.22
C ASP A 160 -17.15 -11.57 -15.04
N GLY A 161 -17.90 -12.13 -14.08
CA GLY A 161 -17.85 -13.55 -13.72
C GLY A 161 -16.90 -13.90 -12.56
N TYR A 162 -16.29 -12.89 -11.94
CA TYR A 162 -15.39 -13.01 -10.79
C TYR A 162 -15.94 -12.33 -9.52
N GLU A 163 -17.25 -12.04 -9.48
CA GLU A 163 -17.91 -11.34 -8.37
C GLU A 163 -17.86 -12.15 -7.07
N SER A 164 -17.84 -13.49 -7.16
CA SER A 164 -17.66 -14.36 -5.99
C SER A 164 -16.29 -14.19 -5.31
N LEU A 165 -15.31 -13.60 -6.00
CA LEU A 165 -13.99 -13.30 -5.44
C LEU A 165 -13.90 -11.90 -4.83
N GLU A 166 -14.98 -11.10 -4.84
CA GLU A 166 -14.94 -9.67 -4.45
C GLU A 166 -14.29 -9.46 -3.07
N ALA A 167 -14.79 -10.15 -2.05
CA ALA A 167 -14.29 -10.03 -0.68
C ALA A 167 -12.84 -10.53 -0.54
N VAL A 168 -12.48 -11.64 -1.18
CA VAL A 168 -11.11 -12.18 -1.08
C VAL A 168 -10.10 -11.32 -1.85
N LEU A 169 -10.52 -10.70 -2.96
CA LEU A 169 -9.70 -9.74 -3.71
C LEU A 169 -9.49 -8.43 -2.95
N ALA A 170 -10.54 -7.93 -2.30
CA ALA A 170 -10.41 -6.81 -1.37
C ALA A 170 -9.38 -7.13 -0.26
N PHE A 171 -9.48 -8.33 0.30
CA PHE A 171 -8.57 -8.78 1.36
C PHE A 171 -7.13 -8.99 0.88
N PHE A 172 -6.97 -9.46 -0.35
CA PHE A 172 -5.66 -9.62 -1.00
C PHE A 172 -4.88 -8.29 -1.07
N VAL A 173 -5.54 -7.16 -1.32
CA VAL A 173 -4.86 -5.84 -1.36
C VAL A 173 -4.18 -5.53 -0.02
N ILE A 174 -4.77 -5.96 1.08
CA ILE A 174 -4.24 -5.74 2.43
C ILE A 174 -2.96 -6.55 2.65
N TYR A 175 -2.97 -7.81 2.22
CA TYR A 175 -1.76 -8.64 2.17
C TYR A 175 -0.69 -8.01 1.28
N TYR A 176 -1.08 -7.54 0.08
CA TYR A 176 -0.17 -6.91 -0.87
C TYR A 176 0.48 -5.64 -0.31
N ASP A 177 -0.31 -4.79 0.34
CA ASP A 177 0.17 -3.58 1.02
C ASP A 177 1.18 -3.92 2.13
N TYR A 178 0.81 -4.85 3.00
CA TYR A 178 1.66 -5.33 4.09
C TYR A 178 2.97 -5.99 3.59
N ARG A 179 2.95 -6.60 2.42
CA ARG A 179 4.13 -7.25 1.82
C ARG A 179 5.15 -6.25 1.30
N TYR A 180 4.69 -5.20 0.61
CA TYR A 180 5.55 -4.37 -0.25
C TYR A 180 5.74 -2.93 0.21
N TYR A 181 4.82 -2.40 1.03
CA TYR A 181 4.83 -1.00 1.44
C TYR A 181 4.89 -0.88 2.93
N ASN A 182 4.00 -1.58 3.64
CA ASN A 182 3.92 -1.65 5.09
C ASN A 182 4.57 -0.44 5.75
N ASN A 183 4.02 0.75 5.50
CA ASN A 183 4.66 2.01 5.88
C ASN A 183 4.51 2.25 7.41
N THR A 184 4.76 1.22 8.21
CA THR A 184 4.65 1.25 9.66
C THR A 184 5.75 2.14 10.25
N ALA A 185 5.34 2.97 11.22
CA ALA A 185 6.19 3.90 11.98
C ALA A 185 6.76 5.13 11.23
N GLU A 186 6.49 5.32 9.94
CA GLU A 186 6.91 6.52 9.20
C GLU A 186 5.84 7.63 9.24
N ALA A 187 5.79 8.42 10.32
CA ALA A 187 4.92 9.60 10.39
C ALA A 187 5.44 10.72 9.47
N HIS A 188 5.16 10.63 8.17
CA HIS A 188 5.47 11.67 7.19
C HIS A 188 4.24 12.52 6.94
N LYS A 189 4.31 13.81 7.29
CA LYS A 189 3.37 14.82 6.79
C LYS A 189 3.95 15.42 5.51
N GLY A 190 3.22 15.32 4.40
CA GLY A 190 3.64 15.86 3.10
C GLY A 190 3.65 14.82 1.98
N VAL A 191 4.15 15.24 0.82
CA VAL A 191 4.15 14.43 -0.40
C VAL A 191 5.53 13.81 -0.63
N LYS A 192 5.60 12.47 -0.69
CA LYS A 192 6.80 11.73 -1.11
C LYS A 192 6.61 11.22 -2.54
N TYR A 193 7.46 11.68 -3.45
CA TYR A 193 7.56 11.13 -4.80
C TYR A 193 8.52 9.95 -4.79
N VAL A 194 8.02 8.75 -5.11
CA VAL A 194 8.83 7.53 -5.11
C VAL A 194 8.91 6.99 -6.53
N TYR A 195 10.13 6.94 -7.09
CA TYR A 195 10.41 6.26 -8.35
C TYR A 195 10.94 4.87 -8.05
N LYS A 196 10.22 3.83 -8.48
CA LYS A 196 10.62 2.43 -8.31
C LYS A 196 10.75 1.76 -9.69
N LYS A 197 11.65 0.78 -9.76
CA LYS A 197 11.76 -0.15 -10.89
C LYS A 197 11.90 -1.55 -10.34
N ASN A 198 11.11 -2.49 -10.86
CA ASN A 198 11.30 -3.91 -10.57
C ASN A 198 12.06 -4.59 -11.72
N TYR A 199 12.85 -5.61 -11.37
CA TYR A 199 13.67 -6.39 -12.30
C TYR A 199 13.16 -7.84 -12.45
N ASP A 200 11.88 -8.07 -12.16
CA ASP A 200 11.26 -9.36 -12.41
C ASP A 200 11.41 -9.72 -13.91
N ARG A 201 11.51 -11.00 -14.24
CA ARG A 201 11.61 -11.49 -15.61
C ARG A 201 10.25 -11.72 -16.24
N ASN A 202 9.15 -11.69 -15.48
CA ASN A 202 7.77 -11.83 -15.95
C ASN A 202 7.16 -10.49 -16.40
N ILE A 203 7.99 -9.56 -16.92
CA ILE A 203 7.54 -8.22 -17.33
C ILE A 203 6.65 -8.24 -18.57
N ASP A 204 6.74 -9.32 -19.34
CA ASP A 204 5.93 -9.63 -20.51
C ASP A 204 4.48 -10.00 -20.13
N LYS A 205 4.22 -10.31 -18.85
CA LYS A 205 2.88 -10.59 -18.32
C LYS A 205 2.07 -9.34 -18.02
N TYR A 206 2.65 -8.15 -18.18
CA TYR A 206 1.93 -6.90 -18.01
C TYR A 206 1.22 -6.51 -19.32
N ASP A 207 -0.09 -6.31 -19.23
CA ASP A 207 -0.93 -5.82 -20.33
C ASP A 207 -1.33 -4.35 -20.08
N PRO A 208 -0.67 -3.37 -20.71
CA PRO A 208 -0.97 -1.95 -20.51
C PRO A 208 -2.37 -1.55 -21.01
N ASP A 209 -2.95 -2.32 -21.93
CA ASP A 209 -4.23 -2.01 -22.55
C ASP A 209 -5.41 -2.73 -21.91
N PHE A 210 -5.17 -3.52 -20.86
CA PHE A 210 -6.19 -4.33 -20.22
C PHE A 210 -7.41 -3.51 -19.77
N ILE A 211 -7.19 -2.42 -19.04
CA ILE A 211 -8.29 -1.58 -18.52
C ILE A 211 -9.05 -0.93 -19.68
N ARG A 212 -8.33 -0.28 -20.59
CA ARG A 212 -8.92 0.39 -21.76
C ARG A 212 -9.75 -0.55 -22.62
N ARG A 213 -9.26 -1.79 -22.84
CA ARG A 213 -9.92 -2.80 -23.67
C ARG A 213 -11.16 -3.39 -23.03
N ASN A 214 -11.15 -3.63 -21.71
CA ASN A 214 -12.25 -4.34 -21.03
C ASN A 214 -13.27 -3.40 -20.35
N PHE A 215 -12.87 -2.19 -19.97
CA PHE A 215 -13.70 -1.24 -19.22
C PHE A 215 -13.89 0.10 -19.95
N GLY A 216 -13.18 0.30 -21.06
CA GLY A 216 -13.30 1.50 -21.89
C GLY A 216 -12.38 2.65 -21.48
N GLU A 217 -12.39 3.69 -22.30
CA GLU A 217 -11.56 4.89 -22.12
C GLU A 217 -12.04 5.76 -20.94
N GLU A 218 -13.35 5.81 -20.70
CA GLU A 218 -13.94 6.53 -19.56
C GLU A 218 -13.42 5.99 -18.23
N GLU A 219 -13.31 4.67 -18.08
CA GLU A 219 -12.78 4.06 -16.86
C GLU A 219 -11.30 4.35 -16.67
N THR A 220 -10.53 4.36 -17.77
CA THR A 220 -9.11 4.69 -17.73
C THR A 220 -8.92 6.12 -17.21
N ALA A 221 -9.71 7.07 -17.72
CA ALA A 221 -9.70 8.45 -17.25
C ALA A 221 -10.16 8.57 -15.78
N ARG A 222 -11.17 7.77 -15.36
CA ARG A 222 -11.63 7.74 -13.96
C ARG A 222 -10.54 7.25 -13.01
N MET A 223 -9.81 6.20 -13.40
CA MET A 223 -8.69 5.69 -12.63
C MET A 223 -7.57 6.73 -12.48
N ASP A 224 -7.20 7.40 -13.57
CA ASP A 224 -6.20 8.46 -13.52
C ASP A 224 -6.64 9.61 -12.61
N ALA A 225 -7.91 10.04 -12.72
CA ALA A 225 -8.49 11.06 -11.86
C ALA A 225 -8.49 10.65 -10.37
N PHE A 226 -8.82 9.39 -10.06
CA PHE A 226 -8.79 8.84 -8.70
C PHE A 226 -7.40 9.00 -8.06
N PHE A 227 -6.34 8.63 -8.79
CA PHE A 227 -4.98 8.77 -8.28
C PHE A 227 -4.50 10.24 -8.25
N GLU A 228 -4.93 11.08 -9.19
CA GLU A 228 -4.62 12.52 -9.18
C GLU A 228 -5.31 13.27 -8.04
N GLU A 229 -6.53 12.90 -7.66
CA GLU A 229 -7.24 13.55 -6.57
C GLU A 229 -6.53 13.29 -5.24
N SER A 230 -6.09 12.05 -5.02
CA SER A 230 -5.28 11.69 -3.86
C SER A 230 -3.99 12.52 -3.77
N VAL A 231 -3.34 12.78 -4.92
CA VAL A 231 -2.17 13.68 -5.01
C VAL A 231 -2.51 15.11 -4.59
N LYS A 232 -3.65 15.65 -5.05
CA LYS A 232 -4.07 17.03 -4.74
C LYS A 232 -4.42 17.20 -3.26
N LYS A 233 -5.16 16.24 -2.68
CA LYS A 233 -5.53 16.24 -1.25
C LYS A 233 -4.31 16.12 -0.33
N ALA A 234 -3.27 15.43 -0.79
CA ALA A 234 -2.05 15.18 -0.06
C ALA A 234 -1.15 16.37 0.21
N ASN A 235 -1.43 17.53 -0.38
CA ASN A 235 -0.52 18.67 -0.40
C ASN A 235 -0.84 19.63 0.76
N PRO A 236 -0.23 19.52 1.96
CA PRO A 236 -0.63 20.32 3.10
C PRO A 236 0.41 21.43 3.32
N MET A 237 -0.06 22.67 3.35
CA MET A 237 0.69 23.91 3.57
C MET A 237 1.66 24.30 2.46
N ASN A 238 1.24 25.31 1.69
CA ASN A 238 2.08 26.05 0.74
C ASN A 238 3.42 26.38 1.40
N MET A 239 4.53 25.80 0.90
CA MET A 239 5.89 25.99 1.43
C MET A 239 6.22 27.45 1.74
N LYS A 240 5.63 28.40 1.01
CA LYS A 240 5.73 29.84 1.30
C LYS A 240 5.26 30.21 2.71
N VAL A 241 4.14 29.67 3.18
CA VAL A 241 3.58 29.92 4.52
C VAL A 241 4.47 29.32 5.61
N PHE A 242 5.05 28.14 5.39
CA PHE A 242 6.01 27.55 6.32
C PHE A 242 7.27 28.41 6.47
N TRP A 243 7.85 28.88 5.36
CA TRP A 243 9.00 29.78 5.38
C TRP A 243 8.69 31.14 6.03
N ILE A 244 7.47 31.67 5.87
CA ILE A 244 7.02 32.89 6.56
C ILE A 244 6.96 32.66 8.08
N ILE A 245 6.36 31.56 8.53
CA ILE A 245 6.24 31.26 9.96
C ILE A 245 7.63 30.98 10.57
N PHE A 246 8.45 30.16 9.93
CA PHE A 246 9.79 29.84 10.40
C PHE A 246 10.70 31.08 10.42
N GLY A 247 10.64 31.92 9.37
CA GLY A 247 11.34 33.19 9.31
C GLY A 247 10.90 34.19 10.38
N SER A 248 9.60 34.22 10.70
CA SER A 248 9.07 35.09 11.77
C SER A 248 9.56 34.69 13.16
N CYS A 249 9.72 33.39 13.46
CA CYS A 249 10.30 32.93 14.72
C CYS A 249 11.77 33.33 14.87
N TRP A 250 12.56 33.24 13.79
CA TRP A 250 13.96 33.70 13.80
C TRP A 250 14.07 35.22 13.97
N ALA A 251 13.20 35.99 13.31
CA ALA A 251 13.17 37.44 13.44
C ALA A 251 12.85 37.88 14.89
N VAL A 252 11.89 37.22 15.54
CA VAL A 252 11.58 37.47 16.96
C VAL A 252 12.77 37.11 17.85
N GLY A 253 13.42 35.97 17.61
CA GLY A 253 14.64 35.57 18.34
C GLY A 253 15.76 36.61 18.24
N ILE A 254 16.03 37.11 17.03
CA ILE A 254 17.05 38.15 16.80
C ILE A 254 16.70 39.45 17.53
N ILE A 255 15.43 39.88 17.50
CA ILE A 255 14.99 41.09 18.20
C ILE A 255 15.19 40.94 19.71
N ILE A 256 14.82 39.79 20.30
CA ILE A 256 15.02 39.52 21.72
C ILE A 256 16.52 39.53 22.07
N THR A 257 17.37 38.90 21.26
CA THR A 257 18.83 38.91 21.47
C THR A 257 19.40 40.33 21.42
N LEU A 258 18.96 41.16 20.48
CA LEU A 258 19.38 42.56 20.38
C LEU A 258 18.93 43.39 21.60
N ILE A 259 17.70 43.18 22.09
CA ILE A 259 17.21 43.84 23.31
C ILE A 259 18.05 43.44 24.53
N VAL A 260 18.37 42.15 24.68
CA VAL A 260 19.21 41.66 25.78
C VAL A 260 20.65 42.20 25.68
N LEU A 261 21.23 42.25 24.48
CA LEU A 261 22.55 42.82 24.25
C LEU A 261 22.58 44.33 24.53
N PHE A 262 21.51 45.05 24.20
CA PHE A 262 21.40 46.47 24.50
C PHE A 262 21.21 46.72 26.00
N ALA A 263 20.35 45.95 26.66
CA ALA A 263 20.14 46.03 28.11
C ALA A 263 21.41 45.69 28.91
N THR A 264 22.17 44.68 28.49
CA THR A 264 23.44 44.32 29.13
C THR A 264 24.59 45.24 28.74
N GLY A 265 24.65 45.73 27.50
CA GLY A 265 25.64 46.72 27.05
C GLY A 265 25.49 48.09 27.72
N VAL A 266 24.26 48.52 28.01
CA VAL A 266 23.99 49.76 28.77
C VAL A 266 24.38 49.61 30.25
N LEU A 267 24.40 48.39 30.80
CA LEU A 267 24.87 48.12 32.16
C LEU A 267 26.41 48.07 32.30
N TYR A 268 27.14 48.02 31.19
CA TYR A 268 28.62 47.91 31.16
C TYR A 268 29.34 49.10 30.51
N LEU A 269 28.68 50.24 30.31
CA LEU A 269 29.39 51.50 30.05
C LEU A 269 29.92 52.03 31.40
N PRO A 270 31.23 51.94 31.70
CA PRO A 270 31.76 52.63 32.85
C PRO A 270 31.54 54.13 32.62
N PHE A 271 30.95 54.81 33.60
CA PHE A 271 31.07 56.25 33.75
C PHE A 271 32.56 56.59 33.78
N ILE A 272 33.11 57.03 32.64
CA ILE A 272 34.41 57.68 32.58
C ILE A 272 34.10 59.18 32.67
N TRP A 273 34.25 59.74 33.87
CA TRP A 273 34.49 61.15 34.11
C TRP A 273 35.99 61.42 33.98
#